data_AF-A0A1U7HHJ1-F1
#
_entry.id   AF-A0A1U7HHJ1-F1
#
_cell.length_a   1.000
_cell.length_b   1.000
_cell.length_c   1.000
_cell.angle_alpha   90.00
_cell.angle_beta   90.00
_cell.angle_gamma   90.00
#
_symmetry.space_group_name_H-M   'P 1'
#
loop_
_entity.id
_entity.type
_entity.pdbx_description
1 polymer ?
#
loop_
_entity_poly.entity_id
_entity_poly.type
_entity_poly.pdbx_seq_one_letter_code
_entity_poly.pdbx_strand_id
1 'polypeptide(L)'
;MAKSSTNKPTDKLTETVDELWQFSSGLSRSLNLLHWIGYGFLALTLFDLVEIFVPSRFMNPVWEMQMLGALVEQAPVPLIGLALVFFGEPNLRARWERPILKFLSWSALLLAVLFFLLIPLGLLNTVRLDRQIDKEISAQLDRDIAQFQQVKSQLELVQTQEELEKLVSRLDSQALAQEVKNAPQLEEGKKQVASSIAIAQRKITVEAEETQASRQLTLLKKSVKWNLGALICGVLFLLTWQATYWARLL
;
A
#
# COMPACT_ATOMS: atom_id res chain seq x y z
N MET A 1 -60.23 40.78 37.62
CA MET A 1 -59.83 39.75 36.65
C MET A 1 -58.40 39.33 36.95
N ALA A 2 -58.21 38.22 37.67
CA ALA A 2 -56.90 37.62 37.88
C ALA A 2 -57.08 36.10 37.79
N LYS A 3 -56.68 35.51 36.66
CA LYS A 3 -56.61 34.04 36.54
C LYS A 3 -55.32 33.62 37.24
N SER A 4 -55.48 33.18 38.49
CA SER A 4 -54.44 32.50 39.27
C SER A 4 -54.16 31.13 38.64
N SER A 5 -52.87 30.84 38.46
CA SER A 5 -52.30 29.65 37.83
C SER A 5 -52.63 28.37 38.59
N THR A 6 -52.97 27.30 37.87
CA THR A 6 -52.88 25.93 38.38
C THR A 6 -52.32 25.00 37.30
N ASN A 7 -51.08 25.25 36.87
CA ASN A 7 -50.31 24.21 36.17
C ASN A 7 -50.03 23.08 37.17
N LYS A 8 -50.76 21.97 37.03
CA LYS A 8 -50.60 20.81 37.90
C LYS A 8 -49.24 20.16 37.61
N PRO A 9 -48.50 19.71 38.64
CA PRO A 9 -47.21 19.04 38.47
C PRO A 9 -47.28 17.79 37.58
N THR A 10 -48.46 17.18 37.43
CA THR A 10 -48.73 16.07 36.53
C THR A 10 -48.59 16.43 35.05
N ASP A 11 -49.02 17.63 34.61
CA ASP A 11 -48.90 18.03 33.19
C ASP A 11 -47.44 18.25 32.78
N LYS A 12 -46.64 18.81 33.69
CA LYS A 12 -45.22 19.05 33.45
C LYS A 12 -44.41 17.74 33.46
N LEU A 13 -44.84 16.77 34.26
CA LEU A 13 -44.26 15.42 34.27
C LEU A 13 -44.62 14.64 32.99
N THR A 14 -45.84 14.75 32.49
CA THR A 14 -46.22 14.10 31.22
C THR A 14 -45.52 14.75 30.01
N GLU A 15 -45.41 16.08 30.00
CA GLU A 15 -44.70 16.81 28.93
C GLU A 15 -43.20 16.46 28.90
N THR A 16 -42.54 16.40 30.05
CA THR A 16 -41.13 15.96 30.13
C THR A 16 -40.94 14.48 29.76
N VAL A 17 -41.89 13.61 30.10
CA VAL A 17 -41.86 12.20 29.66
C VAL A 17 -42.03 12.09 28.15
N ASP A 18 -42.93 12.87 27.55
CA ASP A 18 -43.15 12.89 26.10
C ASP A 18 -41.95 13.47 25.33
N GLU A 19 -41.32 14.53 25.84
CA GLU A 19 -40.06 15.07 25.30
C GLU A 19 -38.93 14.03 25.35
N LEU A 20 -38.78 13.31 26.47
CA LEU A 20 -37.82 12.22 26.59
C LEU A 20 -38.13 11.06 25.64
N TRP A 21 -39.41 10.75 25.44
CA TRP A 21 -39.84 9.69 24.52
C TRP A 21 -39.54 10.06 23.07
N GLN A 22 -39.90 11.28 22.65
CA GLN A 22 -39.60 11.82 21.32
C GLN A 22 -38.08 11.89 21.08
N PHE A 23 -37.32 12.40 22.05
CA PHE A 23 -35.86 12.42 21.97
C PHE A 23 -35.28 11.01 21.84
N SER A 24 -35.70 10.06 22.67
CA SER A 24 -35.23 8.66 22.59
C SER A 24 -35.60 7.99 21.26
N SER A 25 -36.79 8.27 20.72
CA SER A 25 -37.25 7.74 19.44
C SER A 25 -36.47 8.35 18.27
N GLY A 26 -36.11 9.63 18.35
CA GLY A 26 -35.23 10.30 17.40
C GLY A 26 -33.81 9.70 17.41
N LEU A 27 -33.26 9.46 18.60
CA LEU A 27 -31.99 8.74 18.79
C LEU A 27 -32.05 7.32 18.22
N SER A 28 -33.16 6.60 18.39
CA SER A 28 -33.28 5.24 17.85
C SER A 28 -33.21 5.18 16.32
N ARG A 29 -33.82 6.17 15.64
CA ARG A 29 -33.78 6.23 14.16
C ARG A 29 -32.40 6.60 13.65
N SER A 30 -31.71 7.53 14.31
CA SER A 30 -30.34 7.89 13.92
C SER A 30 -29.35 6.76 14.19
N LEU A 31 -29.53 5.99 15.28
CA LEU A 31 -28.74 4.79 15.57
C LEU A 31 -28.93 3.70 14.52
N ASN A 32 -30.17 3.44 14.09
CA ASN A 32 -30.44 2.43 13.05
C ASN A 32 -29.82 2.83 11.69
N LEU A 33 -29.90 4.11 11.31
CA LEU A 33 -29.21 4.62 10.11
C LEU A 33 -27.69 4.39 10.19
N LEU A 34 -27.10 4.59 11.38
CA LEU A 34 -25.68 4.37 11.60
C LEU A 34 -25.28 2.90 11.41
N HIS A 35 -26.11 1.96 11.87
CA HIS A 35 -25.88 0.53 11.63
C HIS A 35 -25.90 0.18 10.16
N TRP A 36 -26.89 0.69 9.40
CA TRP A 36 -26.97 0.47 7.95
C TRP A 36 -25.77 1.04 7.20
N ILE A 37 -25.31 2.24 7.58
CA ILE A 37 -24.10 2.84 7.03
C ILE A 37 -22.87 1.96 7.35
N GLY A 38 -22.77 1.47 8.58
CA GLY A 38 -21.70 0.56 9.01
C GLY A 38 -21.67 -0.74 8.20
N TYR A 39 -22.82 -1.38 7.99
CA TYR A 39 -22.93 -2.55 7.12
C TYR A 39 -22.55 -2.24 5.67
N GLY A 40 -22.92 -1.05 5.16
CA GLY A 40 -22.50 -0.57 3.86
C GLY A 40 -20.97 -0.49 3.71
N PHE A 41 -20.28 0.11 4.69
CA PHE A 41 -18.82 0.18 4.68
C PHE A 41 -18.14 -1.18 4.76
N LEU A 42 -18.70 -2.11 5.55
CA LEU A 42 -18.17 -3.47 5.65
C LEU A 42 -18.35 -4.25 4.34
N ALA A 43 -19.48 -4.07 3.66
CA ALA A 43 -19.71 -4.65 2.35
C ALA A 43 -18.72 -4.10 1.30
N LEU A 44 -18.46 -2.79 1.30
CA LEU A 44 -17.43 -2.19 0.43
C LEU A 44 -16.03 -2.76 0.71
N THR A 45 -15.67 -2.86 2.00
CA THR A 45 -14.39 -3.46 2.39
C THR A 45 -14.27 -4.90 1.89
N LEU A 46 -15.37 -5.67 1.86
CA LEU A 46 -15.36 -7.03 1.36
C LEU A 46 -15.02 -7.08 -0.14
N PHE A 47 -15.56 -6.15 -0.94
CA PHE A 47 -15.21 -6.05 -2.36
C PHE A 47 -13.74 -5.70 -2.54
N ASP A 48 -13.26 -4.73 -1.76
CA ASP A 48 -11.86 -4.33 -1.84
C ASP A 48 -10.91 -5.45 -1.42
N LEU A 49 -11.27 -6.25 -0.41
CA LEU A 49 -10.53 -7.44 -0.03
C LEU A 49 -10.45 -8.44 -1.19
N VAL A 50 -11.55 -8.68 -1.92
CA VAL A 50 -11.54 -9.57 -3.08
C VAL A 50 -10.59 -9.06 -4.17
N GLU A 51 -10.59 -7.74 -4.44
CA GLU A 51 -9.66 -7.12 -5.38
C GLU A 51 -8.20 -7.29 -4.94
N ILE A 52 -7.92 -7.07 -3.65
CA ILE A 52 -6.58 -7.24 -3.07
C ILE A 52 -6.07 -8.68 -3.28
N PHE A 53 -6.91 -9.70 -3.05
CA PHE A 53 -6.52 -11.11 -3.18
C PHE A 53 -6.47 -11.62 -4.63
N VAL A 54 -6.91 -10.85 -5.63
CA VAL A 54 -6.97 -11.28 -7.04
C VAL A 54 -6.17 -10.31 -7.93
N PRO A 55 -5.04 -10.73 -8.54
CA PRO A 55 -4.52 -12.09 -8.65
C PRO A 55 -3.65 -12.50 -7.45
N SER A 56 -3.91 -13.68 -6.89
CA SER A 56 -3.14 -14.24 -5.78
C SER A 56 -1.76 -14.71 -6.25
N ARG A 57 -0.71 -13.96 -5.91
CA ARG A 57 0.69 -14.31 -6.19
C ARG A 57 1.46 -14.53 -4.89
N PHE A 58 0.94 -15.45 -4.08
CA PHE A 58 1.63 -15.95 -2.89
C PHE A 58 3.06 -16.39 -3.28
N MET A 59 4.03 -16.19 -2.39
CA MET A 59 5.46 -16.45 -2.58
C MET A 59 6.24 -15.43 -3.43
N ASN A 60 5.56 -14.46 -4.06
CA ASN A 60 6.22 -13.33 -4.70
C ASN A 60 6.38 -12.18 -3.70
N PRO A 61 7.62 -11.79 -3.34
CA PRO A 61 7.86 -10.79 -2.31
C PRO A 61 7.34 -9.39 -2.70
N VAL A 62 7.24 -9.09 -4.00
CA VAL A 62 6.65 -7.82 -4.48
C VAL A 62 5.16 -7.79 -4.20
N TRP A 63 4.46 -8.86 -4.53
CA TRP A 63 3.02 -8.97 -4.31
C TRP A 63 2.69 -8.97 -2.81
N GLU A 64 3.43 -9.73 -2.01
CA GLU A 64 3.21 -9.78 -0.55
C GLU A 64 3.43 -8.41 0.10
N MET A 65 4.42 -7.66 -0.37
CA MET A 65 4.71 -6.29 0.07
C MET A 65 3.60 -5.30 -0.36
N GLN A 66 3.05 -5.44 -1.56
CA GLN A 66 1.90 -4.64 -2.02
C GLN A 66 0.61 -4.96 -1.25
N MET A 67 0.33 -6.25 -1.05
CA MET A 67 -0.77 -6.75 -0.22
C MET A 67 -0.74 -6.18 1.19
N LEU A 68 0.44 -6.22 1.84
CA LEU A 68 0.66 -5.64 3.16
C LEU A 68 0.26 -4.16 3.18
N GLY A 69 0.74 -3.40 2.19
CA GLY A 69 0.40 -1.99 2.04
C GLY A 69 -1.09 -1.75 1.86
N ALA A 70 -1.72 -2.49 0.95
CA ALA A 70 -3.14 -2.35 0.65
C ALA A 70 -4.03 -2.66 1.86
N LEU A 71 -3.74 -3.77 2.57
CA LEU A 71 -4.48 -4.14 3.79
C LEU A 71 -4.36 -3.08 4.88
N VAL A 72 -3.17 -2.54 5.10
CA VAL A 72 -2.93 -1.49 6.11
C VAL A 72 -3.60 -0.17 5.73
N GLU A 73 -3.54 0.22 4.46
CA GLU A 73 -4.12 1.47 3.98
C GLU A 73 -5.65 1.44 3.96
N GLN A 74 -6.24 0.26 3.79
CA GLN A 74 -7.68 0.09 3.78
C GLN A 74 -8.28 -0.26 5.14
N ALA A 75 -7.47 -0.69 6.11
CA ALA A 75 -7.90 -1.04 7.47
C ALA A 75 -8.78 0.01 8.21
N PRO A 76 -8.63 1.34 7.99
CA PRO A 76 -9.52 2.31 8.64
C PRO A 76 -11.00 2.14 8.26
N VAL A 77 -11.30 1.74 7.02
CA VAL A 77 -12.68 1.58 6.53
C VAL A 77 -13.45 0.49 7.30
N PRO A 78 -12.97 -0.76 7.43
CA PRO A 78 -13.64 -1.76 8.25
C PRO A 78 -13.65 -1.40 9.73
N LEU A 79 -12.62 -0.73 10.27
CA LEU A 79 -12.65 -0.28 11.68
C LEU A 79 -13.80 0.70 11.94
N ILE A 80 -13.98 1.67 11.04
CA ILE A 80 -15.12 2.60 11.11
C ILE A 80 -16.42 1.81 10.93
N GLY A 81 -16.52 0.94 9.92
CA GLY A 81 -17.69 0.10 9.68
C GLY A 81 -18.10 -0.70 10.92
N LEU A 82 -17.13 -1.37 11.57
CA LEU A 82 -17.35 -2.09 12.83
C LEU A 82 -17.79 -1.15 13.95
N ALA A 83 -17.10 -0.03 14.15
CA ALA A 83 -17.44 0.93 15.20
C ALA A 83 -18.88 1.44 15.04
N LEU A 84 -19.31 1.74 13.81
CA LEU A 84 -20.68 2.16 13.50
C LEU A 84 -21.68 1.03 13.74
N VAL A 85 -21.40 -0.20 13.28
CA VAL A 85 -22.29 -1.36 13.52
C VAL A 85 -22.44 -1.67 15.00
N PHE A 86 -21.40 -1.53 15.81
CA PHE A 86 -21.45 -1.82 17.24
C PHE A 86 -21.89 -0.64 18.12
N PHE A 87 -22.06 0.55 17.53
CA PHE A 87 -22.55 1.73 18.24
C PHE A 87 -23.98 1.50 18.76
N GLY A 88 -24.34 2.05 19.92
CA GLY A 88 -25.71 1.97 20.47
C GLY A 88 -26.07 0.70 21.24
N GLU A 89 -25.13 -0.25 21.42
CA GLU A 89 -25.24 -1.35 22.40
C GLU A 89 -26.49 -2.27 22.19
N PRO A 90 -26.85 -3.25 23.06
CA PRO A 90 -27.86 -4.27 22.71
C PRO A 90 -29.31 -3.77 22.68
N ASN A 91 -29.58 -2.52 23.07
CA ASN A 91 -30.92 -1.97 23.10
C ASN A 91 -31.37 -1.68 21.65
N LEU A 92 -32.53 -2.24 21.27
CA LEU A 92 -33.16 -2.12 19.95
C LEU A 92 -32.54 -2.93 18.79
N ARG A 93 -31.94 -4.10 19.05
CA ARG A 93 -31.47 -5.01 17.96
C ARG A 93 -32.47 -6.09 17.59
N ALA A 94 -32.63 -6.32 16.29
CA ALA A 94 -33.45 -7.42 15.79
C ALA A 94 -32.82 -8.78 16.16
N ARG A 95 -33.65 -9.79 16.46
CA ARG A 95 -33.16 -11.14 16.83
C ARG A 95 -32.28 -11.78 15.73
N TRP A 96 -32.49 -11.39 14.48
CA TRP A 96 -31.74 -11.89 13.32
C TRP A 96 -30.33 -11.28 13.17
N GLU A 97 -30.06 -10.14 13.81
CA GLU A 97 -28.74 -9.51 13.76
C GLU A 97 -27.74 -10.20 14.70
N ARG A 98 -28.21 -10.88 15.74
CA ARG A 98 -27.36 -11.58 16.72
C ARG A 98 -26.30 -12.49 16.08
N PRO A 99 -26.62 -13.41 15.16
CA PRO A 99 -25.60 -14.24 14.50
C PRO A 99 -24.60 -13.41 13.69
N ILE A 100 -25.05 -12.35 13.01
CA ILE A 100 -24.19 -11.48 12.21
C ILE A 100 -23.21 -10.74 13.11
N LEU A 101 -23.68 -10.18 14.22
CA LEU A 101 -22.86 -9.45 15.19
C LEU A 101 -21.82 -10.34 15.86
N LYS A 102 -22.19 -11.59 16.16
CA LYS A 102 -21.26 -12.59 16.67
C LYS A 102 -20.18 -12.90 15.64
N PHE A 103 -20.56 -13.16 14.39
CA PHE A 103 -19.61 -13.38 13.30
C PHE A 103 -18.67 -12.19 13.12
N LEU A 104 -19.22 -10.98 13.11
CA LEU A 104 -18.49 -9.73 12.90
C LEU A 104 -17.54 -9.38 14.06
N SER A 105 -17.91 -9.75 15.28
CA SER A 105 -17.02 -9.66 16.44
C SER A 105 -15.85 -10.64 16.28
N TRP A 106 -16.12 -11.91 15.94
CA TRP A 106 -15.06 -12.89 15.69
C TRP A 106 -14.16 -12.54 14.50
N SER A 107 -14.70 -11.90 13.45
CA SER A 107 -13.90 -11.44 12.33
C SER A 107 -12.92 -10.35 12.73
N ALA A 108 -13.27 -9.47 13.69
CA ALA A 108 -12.33 -8.50 14.25
C ALA A 108 -11.14 -9.19 14.93
N LEU A 109 -11.37 -10.28 15.67
CA LEU A 109 -10.27 -11.08 16.25
C LEU A 109 -9.40 -11.71 15.17
N LEU A 110 -10.02 -12.30 14.14
CA LEU A 110 -9.30 -12.90 13.01
C LEU A 110 -8.41 -11.86 12.32
N LEU A 111 -8.95 -10.67 12.06
CA LEU A 111 -8.19 -9.56 11.48
C LEU A 111 -7.05 -9.10 12.39
N ALA A 112 -7.28 -8.99 13.70
CA ALA A 112 -6.22 -8.64 14.65
C ALA A 112 -5.05 -9.63 14.59
N VAL A 113 -5.34 -10.93 14.65
CA VAL A 113 -4.33 -11.99 14.54
C VAL A 113 -3.61 -11.92 13.20
N LEU A 114 -4.36 -11.71 12.11
CA LEU A 114 -3.78 -11.57 10.77
C LEU A 114 -2.81 -10.38 10.72
N PHE A 115 -3.20 -9.20 11.23
CA PHE A 115 -2.32 -8.03 11.29
C PHE A 115 -1.06 -8.24 12.12
N PHE A 116 -1.14 -8.97 13.24
CA PHE A 116 0.05 -9.34 14.00
C PHE A 116 0.96 -10.31 13.23
N LEU A 117 0.38 -11.24 12.47
CA LEU A 117 1.13 -12.19 11.63
C LEU A 117 1.77 -11.50 10.41
N LEU A 118 1.20 -10.40 9.93
CA LEU A 118 1.76 -9.60 8.84
C LEU A 118 3.09 -8.92 9.22
N ILE A 119 3.34 -8.66 10.51
CA ILE A 119 4.58 -8.02 10.98
C ILE A 119 5.82 -8.89 10.70
N PRO A 120 5.93 -10.14 11.18
CA PRO A 120 7.09 -10.98 10.87
C PRO A 120 7.21 -11.25 9.37
N LEU A 121 6.08 -11.39 8.66
CA LEU A 121 6.06 -11.60 7.22
C LEU A 121 6.61 -10.39 6.45
N GLY A 122 6.25 -9.17 6.84
CA GLY A 122 6.75 -7.93 6.23
C GLY A 122 8.25 -7.74 6.41
N LEU A 123 8.80 -8.07 7.58
CA LEU A 123 10.24 -8.01 7.83
C LEU A 123 11.02 -9.00 6.97
N LEU A 124 10.60 -10.28 6.94
CA LEU A 124 11.25 -11.31 6.13
C LEU A 124 11.21 -10.98 4.64
N ASN A 125 10.07 -10.47 4.16
CA ASN A 125 9.90 -10.09 2.76
C ASN A 125 10.71 -8.87 2.37
N THR A 126 10.87 -7.89 3.26
CA THR A 126 11.74 -6.74 2.99
C THR A 126 13.17 -7.22 2.69
N VAL A 127 13.72 -8.12 3.52
CA VAL A 127 15.07 -8.67 3.31
C VAL A 127 15.17 -9.50 2.03
N ARG A 128 14.15 -10.33 1.76
CA ARG A 128 14.13 -11.16 0.55
C ARG A 128 14.04 -10.31 -0.73
N LEU A 129 13.22 -9.25 -0.70
CA LEU A 129 13.02 -8.33 -1.81
C LEU A 129 14.28 -7.49 -2.07
N ASP A 130 14.93 -7.02 -1.01
CA ASP A 130 16.19 -6.26 -1.09
C ASP A 130 17.27 -7.07 -1.80
N ARG A 131 17.49 -8.32 -1.37
CA ARG A 131 18.42 -9.25 -2.04
C ARG A 131 18.04 -9.54 -3.49
N GLN A 132 16.76 -9.55 -3.83
CA GLN A 132 16.30 -9.78 -5.19
C GLN A 132 16.60 -8.57 -6.08
N ILE A 133 16.36 -7.36 -5.57
CA ILE A 133 16.66 -6.10 -6.27
C ILE A 133 18.16 -5.96 -6.48
N ASP A 134 18.98 -6.23 -5.46
CA ASP A 134 20.44 -6.19 -5.58
C ASP A 134 20.95 -7.16 -6.67
N LYS A 135 20.39 -8.38 -6.72
CA LYS A 135 20.73 -9.36 -7.77
C LYS A 135 20.31 -8.91 -9.17
N GLU A 136 19.15 -8.27 -9.29
CA GLU A 136 18.64 -7.80 -10.57
C GLU A 136 19.47 -6.61 -11.10
N ILE A 137 19.77 -5.65 -10.22
CA ILE A 137 20.61 -4.48 -10.54
C ILE A 137 22.04 -4.92 -10.87
N SER A 138 22.67 -5.77 -10.04
CA SER A 138 24.02 -6.27 -10.31
C SER A 138 24.10 -7.09 -11.59
N ALA A 139 23.14 -8.00 -11.84
CA ALA A 139 23.13 -8.76 -13.08
C ALA A 139 22.89 -7.88 -14.31
N GLN A 140 22.12 -6.79 -14.19
CA GLN A 140 21.96 -5.81 -15.25
C GLN A 140 23.25 -5.03 -15.49
N LEU A 141 23.88 -4.54 -14.42
CA LEU A 141 25.14 -3.82 -14.49
C LEU A 141 26.26 -4.67 -15.09
N ASP A 142 26.36 -5.94 -14.71
CA ASP A 142 27.34 -6.89 -15.28
C ASP A 142 27.12 -7.10 -16.78
N ARG A 143 25.86 -7.22 -17.22
CA ARG A 143 25.52 -7.31 -18.65
C ARG A 143 25.93 -6.05 -19.40
N ASP A 144 25.65 -4.88 -18.85
CA ASP A 144 25.96 -3.60 -19.49
C ASP A 144 27.49 -3.36 -19.57
N ILE A 145 28.23 -3.70 -18.50
CA ILE A 145 29.70 -3.65 -18.49
C ILE A 145 30.28 -4.62 -19.51
N ALA A 146 29.77 -5.85 -19.61
CA ALA A 146 30.23 -6.82 -20.60
C ALA A 146 30.01 -6.33 -22.04
N GLN A 147 28.87 -5.68 -22.32
CA GLN A 147 28.60 -5.06 -23.62
C GLN A 147 29.60 -3.93 -23.91
N PHE A 148 29.87 -3.05 -22.94
CA PHE A 148 30.88 -2.00 -23.12
C PHE A 148 32.28 -2.56 -23.38
N GLN A 149 32.67 -3.64 -22.69
CA GLN A 149 33.95 -4.32 -22.95
C GLN A 149 34.00 -4.91 -24.36
N GLN A 150 32.94 -5.56 -24.82
CA GLN A 150 32.86 -6.10 -26.17
C GLN A 150 32.98 -4.99 -27.23
N VAL A 151 32.32 -3.85 -27.04
CA VAL A 151 32.42 -2.71 -27.95
C VAL A 151 33.82 -2.10 -27.92
N LYS A 152 34.47 -1.98 -26.75
CA LYS A 152 35.87 -1.53 -26.66
C LYS A 152 36.82 -2.46 -27.42
N SER A 153 36.69 -3.77 -27.26
CA SER A 153 37.51 -4.74 -28.00
C SER A 153 37.26 -4.68 -29.51
N GLN A 154 36.02 -4.45 -29.95
CA GLN A 154 35.73 -4.24 -31.38
C GLN A 154 36.35 -2.94 -31.90
N LEU A 155 36.33 -1.87 -31.10
CA LEU A 155 36.92 -0.58 -31.44
C LEU A 155 38.44 -0.66 -31.62
N GLU A 156 39.13 -1.48 -30.82
CA GLU A 156 40.57 -1.73 -30.94
C GLU A 156 40.94 -2.45 -32.25
N LEU A 157 40.04 -3.28 -32.78
CA LEU A 157 40.23 -4.04 -34.02
C LEU A 157 39.94 -3.24 -35.29
N VAL A 158 39.29 -2.07 -35.19
CA VAL A 158 38.96 -1.21 -36.33
C VAL A 158 40.23 -0.66 -36.98
N GLN A 159 40.41 -0.87 -38.29
CA GLN A 159 41.57 -0.35 -39.03
C GLN A 159 41.19 0.71 -40.07
N THR A 160 39.89 0.88 -40.37
CA THR A 160 39.41 1.82 -41.39
C THR A 160 38.28 2.72 -40.88
N GLN A 161 38.11 3.89 -41.51
CA GLN A 161 37.04 4.85 -41.17
C GLN A 161 35.64 4.25 -41.39
N GLU A 162 35.46 3.45 -42.45
CA GLU A 162 34.19 2.79 -42.78
C GLU A 162 33.80 1.73 -41.75
N GLU A 163 34.76 1.01 -41.18
CA GLU A 163 34.53 0.07 -40.07
C GLU A 163 34.12 0.80 -38.79
N LEU A 164 34.71 1.97 -38.54
CA LEU A 164 34.35 2.81 -37.39
C LEU A 164 32.89 3.32 -37.50
N GLU A 165 32.49 3.81 -38.68
CA GLU A 165 31.11 4.24 -38.94
C GLU A 165 30.10 3.08 -38.81
N LYS A 166 30.46 1.88 -39.27
CA LYS A 166 29.65 0.67 -39.09
C LYS A 166 29.53 0.25 -37.62
N LEU A 167 30.57 0.45 -36.81
CA LEU A 167 30.51 0.16 -35.38
C LEU A 167 29.61 1.15 -34.64
N VAL A 168 29.72 2.44 -34.95
CA VAL A 168 28.94 3.51 -34.30
C VAL A 168 27.47 3.47 -34.69
N SER A 169 27.16 3.12 -35.94
CA SER A 169 25.76 2.93 -36.37
C SER A 169 25.06 1.76 -35.66
N ARG A 170 25.79 0.76 -35.14
CA ARG A 170 25.23 -0.30 -34.28
C ARG A 170 24.96 0.14 -32.86
N LEU A 171 25.60 1.21 -32.40
CA LEU A 171 25.37 1.81 -31.07
C LEU A 171 24.15 2.73 -31.04
N ASP A 172 23.44 2.85 -32.17
CA ASP A 172 22.21 3.63 -32.36
C ASP A 172 22.31 5.10 -31.88
N SER A 173 23.54 5.64 -31.92
CA SER A 173 23.83 7.00 -31.49
C SER A 173 24.11 7.89 -32.69
N GLN A 174 23.06 8.58 -33.15
CA GLN A 174 23.13 9.46 -34.31
C GLN A 174 24.08 10.65 -34.11
N ALA A 175 24.24 11.13 -32.87
CA ALA A 175 25.19 12.18 -32.53
C ALA A 175 26.65 11.72 -32.68
N LEU A 176 26.99 10.56 -32.12
CA LEU A 176 28.31 9.94 -32.26
C LEU A 176 28.65 9.60 -33.71
N ALA A 177 27.66 9.16 -34.49
CA ALA A 177 27.86 8.86 -35.92
C ALA A 177 28.26 10.11 -36.71
N GLN A 178 27.70 11.28 -36.39
CA GLN A 178 28.07 12.54 -37.02
C GLN A 178 29.45 13.05 -36.57
N GLU A 179 29.79 12.91 -35.28
CA GLU A 179 31.11 13.30 -34.76
C GLU A 179 32.23 12.48 -35.41
N VAL A 180 32.04 11.17 -35.54
CA VAL A 180 33.01 10.27 -36.18
C VAL A 180 33.14 10.54 -37.68
N LYS A 181 32.04 10.83 -38.38
CA LYS A 181 32.06 11.16 -39.81
C LYS A 181 32.79 12.48 -40.11
N ASN A 182 32.75 13.42 -39.17
CA ASN A 182 33.43 14.71 -39.27
C ASN A 182 34.87 14.68 -38.72
N ALA A 183 35.32 13.56 -38.13
CA ALA A 183 36.65 13.44 -37.58
C ALA A 183 37.69 13.36 -38.72
N PRO A 184 38.70 14.24 -38.74
CA PRO A 184 39.69 14.30 -39.81
C PRO A 184 40.67 13.11 -39.81
N GLN A 185 40.77 12.38 -38.70
CA GLN A 185 41.64 11.21 -38.54
C GLN A 185 40.94 10.08 -37.79
N LEU A 186 41.21 8.83 -38.21
CA LEU A 186 40.66 7.62 -37.59
C LEU A 186 40.94 7.54 -36.07
N GLU A 187 42.14 7.92 -35.65
CA GLU A 187 42.55 7.91 -34.25
C GLU A 187 41.74 8.91 -33.40
N GLU A 188 41.35 10.05 -33.98
CA GLU A 188 40.53 11.05 -33.30
C GLU A 188 39.08 10.56 -33.13
N GLY A 189 38.52 9.92 -34.16
CA GLY A 189 37.22 9.26 -34.09
C GLY A 189 37.20 8.10 -33.08
N LYS A 190 38.23 7.24 -33.06
CA LYS A 190 38.37 6.17 -32.05
C LYS A 190 38.42 6.74 -30.63
N LYS A 191 39.15 7.83 -30.43
CA LYS A 191 39.26 8.49 -29.12
C LYS A 191 37.92 9.06 -28.64
N GLN A 192 37.11 9.62 -29.54
CA GLN A 192 35.75 10.11 -29.24
C GLN A 192 34.78 8.98 -28.88
N VAL A 193 34.83 7.86 -29.61
CA VAL A 193 34.01 6.68 -29.29
C VAL A 193 34.45 6.07 -27.96
N ALA A 194 35.77 5.93 -27.73
CA ALA A 194 36.30 5.40 -26.48
C ALA A 194 35.96 6.28 -25.26
N SER A 195 36.03 7.60 -25.40
CA SER A 195 35.64 8.53 -24.33
C SER A 195 34.14 8.46 -24.05
N SER A 196 33.30 8.37 -25.08
CA SER A 196 31.85 8.23 -24.94
C SER A 196 31.47 6.93 -24.25
N ILE A 197 32.12 5.81 -24.59
CA ILE A 197 31.92 4.53 -23.90
C ILE A 197 32.36 4.64 -22.43
N ALA A 198 33.49 5.30 -22.14
CA ALA A 198 33.94 5.49 -20.76
C ALA A 198 32.98 6.36 -19.94
N ILE A 199 32.42 7.42 -20.54
CA ILE A 199 31.40 8.27 -19.92
C ILE A 199 30.11 7.48 -19.69
N ALA A 200 29.64 6.72 -20.67
CA ALA A 200 28.45 5.87 -20.56
C ALA A 200 28.62 4.80 -19.46
N GLN A 201 29.77 4.13 -19.42
CA GLN A 201 30.11 3.15 -18.39
C GLN A 201 30.12 3.79 -17.00
N ARG A 202 30.72 4.97 -16.84
CA ARG A 202 30.71 5.69 -15.56
C ARG A 202 29.29 6.09 -15.17
N LYS A 203 28.50 6.61 -16.12
CA LYS A 203 27.11 7.01 -15.88
C LYS A 203 26.26 5.84 -15.41
N ILE A 204 26.33 4.68 -16.07
CA ILE A 204 25.50 3.53 -15.70
C ILE A 204 25.89 2.96 -14.33
N THR A 205 27.17 3.03 -13.97
CA THR A 205 27.65 2.59 -12.66
C THR A 205 27.11 3.50 -11.56
N VAL A 206 27.20 4.82 -11.75
CA VAL A 206 26.64 5.81 -10.82
C VAL A 206 25.11 5.69 -10.73
N GLU A 207 24.43 5.54 -11.87
CA GLU A 207 22.97 5.38 -11.93
C GLU A 207 22.51 4.09 -11.25
N ALA A 208 23.28 2.99 -11.36
CA ALA A 208 23.00 1.76 -10.65
C ALA A 208 23.13 1.92 -9.12
N GLU A 209 24.20 2.58 -8.64
CA GLU A 209 24.41 2.87 -7.22
C GLU A 209 23.29 3.78 -6.66
N GLU A 210 22.95 4.87 -7.38
CA GLU A 210 21.88 5.78 -6.99
C GLU A 210 20.51 5.09 -6.97
N THR A 211 20.23 4.27 -8.00
CA THR A 211 19.00 3.49 -8.07
C THR A 211 18.91 2.49 -6.92
N GLN A 212 20.00 1.78 -6.61
CA GLN A 212 20.06 0.85 -5.50
C GLN A 212 19.77 1.55 -4.17
N ALA A 213 20.47 2.64 -3.87
CA ALA A 213 20.29 3.41 -2.63
C ALA A 213 18.85 3.96 -2.51
N SER A 214 18.30 4.50 -3.60
CA SER A 214 16.93 5.02 -3.65
C SER A 214 15.88 3.92 -3.42
N ARG A 215 16.08 2.74 -4.02
CA ARG A 215 15.21 1.57 -3.82
C ARG A 215 15.25 1.09 -2.36
N GLN A 216 16.44 0.96 -1.78
CA GLN A 216 16.61 0.55 -0.38
C GLN A 216 15.92 1.50 0.59
N LEU A 217 16.12 2.82 0.43
CA LEU A 217 15.44 3.83 1.25
C LEU A 217 13.91 3.76 1.09
N THR A 218 13.43 3.56 -0.13
CA THR A 218 11.99 3.42 -0.40
C THR A 218 11.41 2.17 0.26
N LEU A 219 12.12 1.04 0.20
CA LEU A 219 11.71 -0.21 0.85
C LEU A 219 11.67 -0.06 2.37
N LEU A 220 12.70 0.53 2.97
CA LEU A 220 12.75 0.79 4.40
C LEU A 220 11.60 1.69 4.83
N LYS A 221 11.37 2.80 4.12
CA LYS A 221 10.25 3.73 4.41
C LYS A 221 8.90 3.01 4.35
N LYS A 222 8.67 2.21 3.32
CA LYS A 222 7.43 1.42 3.16
C LYS A 222 7.30 0.35 4.25
N SER A 223 8.37 -0.38 4.53
CA SER A 223 8.42 -1.41 5.56
C SER A 223 8.07 -0.83 6.93
N VAL A 224 8.68 0.29 7.32
CA VAL A 224 8.35 0.97 8.58
C VAL A 224 6.91 1.45 8.61
N LYS A 225 6.44 2.13 7.55
CA LYS A 225 5.06 2.63 7.44
C LYS A 225 4.05 1.49 7.64
N TRP A 226 4.23 0.39 6.91
CA TRP A 226 3.25 -0.69 6.89
C TRP A 226 3.35 -1.60 8.11
N ASN A 227 4.55 -1.83 8.68
CA ASN A 227 4.66 -2.57 9.95
C ASN A 227 4.04 -1.80 11.12
N LEU A 228 4.28 -0.48 11.20
CA LEU A 228 3.67 0.34 12.24
C LEU A 228 2.15 0.43 12.05
N GLY A 229 1.70 0.59 10.80
CA GLY A 229 0.28 0.57 10.49
C GLY A 229 -0.38 -0.77 10.83
N ALA A 230 0.27 -1.90 10.52
CA ALA A 230 -0.22 -3.23 10.89
C ALA A 230 -0.31 -3.41 12.41
N LEU A 231 0.68 -2.93 13.17
CA LEU A 231 0.64 -2.95 14.63
C LEU A 231 -0.55 -2.15 15.17
N ILE A 232 -0.73 -0.91 14.71
CA ILE A 232 -1.84 -0.05 15.15
C ILE A 232 -3.18 -0.69 14.79
N CYS A 233 -3.34 -1.18 13.57
CA CYS A 233 -4.57 -1.82 13.12
C CYS A 233 -4.86 -3.10 13.92
N GLY A 234 -3.85 -3.95 14.14
CA GLY A 234 -3.96 -5.16 14.95
C GLY A 234 -4.43 -4.87 16.38
N VAL A 235 -3.88 -3.84 17.01
CA VAL A 235 -4.33 -3.38 18.34
C VAL A 235 -5.76 -2.86 18.29
N LEU A 236 -6.12 -2.02 17.32
CA LEU A 236 -7.47 -1.46 17.21
C LEU A 236 -8.52 -2.56 16.99
N PHE A 237 -8.27 -3.52 16.10
CA PHE A 237 -9.17 -4.66 15.91
C PHE A 237 -9.31 -5.52 17.17
N LEU A 238 -8.21 -5.71 17.93
CA LEU A 238 -8.23 -6.41 19.20
C LEU A 238 -9.07 -5.67 20.25
N LEU A 239 -8.93 -4.35 20.34
CA LEU A 239 -9.75 -3.50 21.21
C LEU A 239 -11.23 -3.55 20.81
N THR A 240 -11.55 -3.48 19.51
CA THR A 240 -12.92 -3.65 19.01
C THR A 240 -13.47 -5.02 19.39
N TRP A 241 -12.68 -6.08 19.28
CA TRP A 241 -13.09 -7.41 19.74
C TRP A 241 -13.34 -7.46 21.26
N GLN A 242 -12.50 -6.84 22.08
CA GLN A 242 -12.72 -6.78 23.54
C GLN A 242 -13.99 -5.98 23.89
N ALA A 243 -14.18 -4.81 23.29
CA ALA A 243 -15.33 -3.95 23.50
C ALA A 243 -16.65 -4.61 23.07
N THR A 244 -16.60 -5.51 22.08
CA THR A 244 -17.78 -6.22 21.56
C THR A 244 -18.04 -7.56 22.25
N TYR A 245 -17.50 -7.78 23.46
CA TYR A 245 -17.72 -9.01 24.23
C TYR A 245 -19.20 -9.34 24.44
N TRP A 246 -20.03 -8.31 24.68
CA TRP A 246 -21.48 -8.46 24.84
C TRP A 246 -22.16 -9.08 23.61
N ALA A 247 -21.69 -8.79 22.40
CA ALA A 247 -22.24 -9.36 21.16
C ALA A 247 -22.01 -10.87 21.04
N ARG A 248 -21.06 -11.42 21.81
CA ARG A 248 -20.76 -12.87 21.84
C ARG A 248 -21.58 -13.63 22.89
N LEU A 249 -22.08 -12.93 23.90
CA LEU A 249 -22.89 -13.47 24.99
C LEU A 249 -24.40 -13.54 24.65
N LEU A 250 -24.84 -12.85 23.59
CA LEU A 250 -26.22 -12.75 23.10
C LEU A 250 -26.69 -13.95 22.27
#